data_AF-A0A673VX79-F1
#
_entry.id   AF-A0A673VX79-F1
#
_cell.length_a   1.000
_cell.length_b   1.000
_cell.length_c   1.000
_cell.angle_alpha   90.00
_cell.angle_beta   90.00
_cell.angle_gamma   90.00
#
_symmetry.space_group_name_H-M   'P 1'
#
loop_
_entity.id
_entity.type
_entity.pdbx_description
1 polymer ?
#
loop_
_entity_poly.entity_id
_entity_poly.type
_entity_poly.pdbx_seq_one_letter_code
_entity_poly.pdbx_strand_id
1 'polypeptide(L)'
;MFQHDNARSNVTRICTQILEAENVPVLPWPSPDLNPIEHLWDELKRRLRARSNCPTSVSDLTNALVAEWQQVPAAMFLHLVESLPRRVEAAISAKE
;
A
#
# COMPACT_ATOMS: atom_id res chain seq x y z
N MET A 1 -13.22 -5.31 4.57
CA MET A 1 -13.25 -4.71 3.22
C MET A 1 -11.82 -4.57 2.74
N PHE A 2 -11.50 -5.15 1.60
CA PHE A 2 -10.17 -5.20 1.00
C PHE A 2 -10.01 -4.08 -0.01
N GLN A 3 -8.84 -3.46 -0.02
CA GLN A 3 -8.47 -2.38 -0.91
C GLN A 3 -7.20 -2.78 -1.64
N HIS A 4 -7.24 -2.67 -2.97
CA HIS A 4 -6.08 -2.81 -3.84
C HIS A 4 -6.20 -1.81 -5.01
N ASP A 5 -5.14 -1.66 -5.79
CA ASP A 5 -5.15 -0.88 -7.02
C ASP A 5 -5.84 -1.65 -8.15
N ASN A 6 -6.50 -0.94 -9.06
CA ASN A 6 -7.13 -1.55 -10.24
C ASN A 6 -6.11 -1.90 -11.34
N ALA A 7 -4.89 -2.31 -10.95
CA ALA A 7 -3.92 -2.83 -11.89
C ALA A 7 -4.52 -4.03 -12.64
N ARG A 8 -4.22 -4.15 -13.93
CA ARG A 8 -4.85 -5.18 -14.80
C ARG A 8 -4.69 -6.60 -14.26
N SER A 9 -3.56 -6.89 -13.61
CA SER A 9 -3.32 -8.19 -12.96
C SER A 9 -4.29 -8.46 -11.81
N ASN A 10 -4.68 -7.44 -11.06
CA ASN A 10 -5.47 -7.55 -9.84
C ASN A 10 -6.98 -7.62 -10.13
N VAL A 11 -7.40 -7.17 -11.32
CA VAL A 11 -8.79 -7.24 -11.80
C VAL A 11 -9.01 -8.35 -12.84
N THR A 12 -8.09 -9.31 -12.93
CA THR A 12 -8.31 -10.49 -13.79
C THR A 12 -9.45 -11.34 -13.24
N ARG A 13 -10.14 -12.07 -14.14
CA ARG A 13 -11.21 -13.00 -13.76
C ARG A 13 -10.81 -14.00 -12.68
N ILE A 14 -9.57 -14.48 -12.72
CA ILE A 14 -9.07 -15.45 -11.74
C ILE A 14 -8.95 -14.78 -10.37
N CYS A 15 -8.35 -13.58 -10.30
CA CYS A 15 -8.23 -12.83 -9.05
C CYS A 15 -9.59 -12.49 -8.45
N THR A 16 -10.55 -12.02 -9.27
CA THR A 16 -11.89 -11.68 -8.77
C THR A 16 -12.63 -12.91 -8.25
N GLN A 17 -12.56 -14.04 -8.96
CA GLN A 17 -13.18 -15.31 -8.52
C GLN A 17 -12.59 -15.83 -7.21
N ILE A 18 -11.29 -15.67 -6.99
CA ILE A 18 -10.65 -16.05 -5.71
C ILE A 18 -11.17 -15.15 -4.58
N LEU A 19 -11.20 -13.83 -4.79
CA LEU A 19 -11.70 -12.89 -3.77
C LEU A 19 -13.17 -13.15 -3.42
N GLU A 20 -14.00 -13.50 -4.41
CA GLU A 20 -15.38 -13.92 -4.22
C GLU A 20 -15.47 -15.24 -3.43
N ALA A 21 -14.69 -16.26 -3.82
CA ALA A 21 -14.68 -17.57 -3.14
C ALA A 21 -14.25 -17.47 -1.67
N GLU A 22 -13.28 -16.59 -1.37
CA GLU A 22 -12.81 -16.32 -0.01
C GLU A 22 -13.70 -15.33 0.76
N ASN A 23 -14.83 -14.90 0.18
CA ASN A 23 -15.75 -13.91 0.76
C ASN A 23 -15.03 -12.62 1.20
N VAL A 24 -14.07 -12.15 0.40
CA VAL A 24 -13.31 -10.93 0.65
C VAL A 24 -14.00 -9.76 -0.07
N PRO A 25 -14.75 -8.89 0.65
CA PRO A 25 -15.44 -7.77 0.01
C PRO A 25 -14.42 -6.73 -0.46
N VAL A 26 -14.37 -6.48 -1.77
CA VAL A 26 -13.48 -5.50 -2.40
C VAL A 26 -14.16 -4.14 -2.47
N LEU A 27 -13.43 -3.08 -2.13
CA LEU A 27 -13.91 -1.71 -2.23
C LEU A 27 -13.82 -1.22 -3.69
N PRO A 28 -14.92 -0.77 -4.33
CA PRO A 28 -14.89 -0.22 -5.68
C PRO A 28 -14.22 1.17 -5.69
N TRP A 29 -12.94 1.24 -6.08
CA TRP A 29 -12.17 2.50 -6.14
C TRP A 29 -12.19 3.14 -7.53
N PRO A 30 -12.33 4.49 -7.63
CA PRO A 30 -12.24 5.20 -8.90
C PRO A 30 -10.87 5.85 -9.20
N SER A 31 -9.85 5.78 -8.32
CA SER A 31 -8.52 6.37 -8.58
C SER A 31 -7.35 5.57 -7.95
N PRO A 32 -6.21 5.40 -8.65
CA PRO A 32 -4.99 4.77 -8.12
C PRO A 32 -4.38 5.48 -6.91
N ASP A 33 -4.51 6.81 -6.81
CA ASP A 33 -3.82 7.65 -5.82
C ASP A 33 -4.30 7.47 -4.36
N LEU A 34 -5.34 6.67 -4.17
CA LEU A 34 -5.98 6.44 -2.88
C LEU A 34 -5.48 5.20 -2.16
N ASN A 35 -4.58 4.42 -2.77
CA ASN A 35 -4.04 3.22 -2.14
C ASN A 35 -3.14 3.60 -0.94
N PRO A 36 -3.52 3.28 0.32
CA PRO A 36 -2.71 3.62 1.50
C PRO A 36 -1.38 2.86 1.53
N ILE A 37 -1.22 1.76 0.78
CA ILE A 37 0.04 1.03 0.72
C ILE A 37 1.15 1.84 0.03
N GLU A 38 0.82 2.76 -0.87
CA GLU A 38 1.81 3.59 -1.58
C GLU A 38 2.55 4.52 -0.60
N HIS A 39 1.83 5.10 0.37
CA HIS A 39 2.45 5.91 1.42
C HIS A 39 3.39 5.10 2.30
N LEU A 40 3.03 3.84 2.58
CA LEU A 40 3.89 2.94 3.33
C LEU A 40 5.13 2.56 2.53
N TRP A 41 5.00 2.30 1.23
CA TRP A 41 6.13 2.08 0.34
C TRP A 41 7.07 3.28 0.30
N ASP A 42 6.54 4.50 0.24
CA ASP A 42 7.32 5.73 0.27
C ASP A 42 8.10 5.90 1.58
N GLU A 43 7.47 5.60 2.72
CA GLU A 43 8.17 5.63 4.01
C GLU A 43 9.30 4.58 4.07
N LEU A 44 9.06 3.35 3.62
CA LEU A 44 10.10 2.32 3.57
C LEU A 44 11.25 2.71 2.66
N LYS A 45 10.96 3.27 1.48
CA LYS A 45 11.97 3.82 0.55
C LYS A 45 12.79 4.92 1.24
N ARG A 46 12.14 5.83 1.97
CA ARG A 46 12.81 6.91 2.70
C ARG A 46 13.74 6.39 3.79
N ARG A 47 13.27 5.42 4.58
CA ARG A 47 14.06 4.75 5.63
C ARG A 47 15.26 4.02 5.04
N LEU A 48 15.04 3.23 4.00
CA LEU A 48 16.09 2.50 3.31
C LEU A 48 17.18 3.43 2.77
N ARG A 49 16.80 4.57 2.17
CA ARG A 49 17.74 5.61 1.69
C ARG A 49 18.49 6.32 2.81
N ALA A 50 17.92 6.39 4.01
CA ALA A 50 18.56 7.02 5.17
C ALA A 50 19.55 6.10 5.89
N ARG A 51 19.60 4.81 5.54
CA ARG A 51 20.57 3.86 6.11
C ARG A 51 21.98 4.24 5.70
N SER A 52 22.90 4.15 6.65
CA SER A 52 24.34 4.38 6.41
C SER A 52 24.96 3.35 5.47
N ASN A 53 24.44 2.12 5.51
CA ASN A 53 24.93 1.00 4.70
C ASN A 53 24.00 0.79 3.51
N CYS A 54 24.49 1.07 2.31
CA CYS A 54 23.77 0.81 1.07
C CYS A 54 23.77 -0.70 0.76
N PRO A 55 22.60 -1.33 0.55
CA PRO A 55 22.55 -2.74 0.15
C PRO A 55 23.20 -2.97 -1.21
N THR A 56 24.11 -3.94 -1.31
CA THR A 56 24.83 -4.26 -2.55
C THR A 56 24.36 -5.54 -3.23
N SER A 57 23.50 -6.32 -2.57
CA SER A 57 22.89 -7.53 -3.10
C SER A 57 21.40 -7.58 -2.82
N VAL A 58 20.68 -8.45 -3.52
CA VAL A 58 19.25 -8.70 -3.28
C VAL A 58 19.02 -9.23 -1.86
N SER A 59 19.92 -10.06 -1.34
CA SER A 59 19.86 -10.56 0.04
C SER A 59 19.99 -9.41 1.05
N ASP A 60 20.98 -8.53 0.87
CA ASP A 60 21.18 -7.37 1.75
C ASP A 60 19.99 -6.43 1.70
N LEU A 61 19.44 -6.19 0.51
CA LEU A 61 18.27 -5.34 0.32
C LEU A 61 17.05 -5.94 1.02
N THR A 62 16.84 -7.25 0.91
CA THR A 62 15.75 -7.96 1.57
C THR A 62 15.87 -7.84 3.09
N ASN A 63 17.06 -8.10 3.64
CA ASN A 63 17.32 -7.98 5.07
C ASN A 63 17.14 -6.54 5.57
N ALA A 64 17.63 -5.56 4.81
CA ALA A 64 17.45 -4.15 5.14
C ALA A 64 15.98 -3.74 5.14
N LEU A 65 15.18 -4.17 4.15
CA LEU A 65 13.75 -3.90 4.08
C LEU A 65 12.99 -4.52 5.26
N VAL A 66 13.29 -5.77 5.62
CA VAL A 66 12.69 -6.43 6.80
C VAL A 66 13.03 -5.68 8.09
N ALA A 67 14.29 -5.28 8.26
CA ALA A 67 14.72 -4.54 9.44
C ALA A 67 14.07 -3.14 9.54
N GLU A 68 13.89 -2.44 8.42
CA GLU A 68 13.18 -1.15 8.43
C GLU A 68 11.68 -1.33 8.65
N TRP A 69 11.07 -2.37 8.06
CA TRP A 69 9.66 -2.71 8.25
C TRP A 69 9.33 -2.93 9.72
N GLN A 70 10.15 -3.69 10.43
CA GLN A 70 9.97 -3.96 11.87
C GLN A 70 10.03 -2.69 12.74
N GLN A 71 10.63 -1.62 12.24
CA GLN A 71 10.72 -0.34 12.94
C GLN A 71 9.61 0.65 12.56
N VAL A 72 8.74 0.31 11.61
CA VAL A 72 7.58 1.15 11.28
C VAL A 72 6.56 1.06 12.42
N PRO A 73 6.23 2.16 13.10
CA PRO A 73 5.28 2.12 14.21
C PRO A 73 3.88 1.71 13.75
N ALA A 74 3.20 0.87 14.54
CA ALA A 74 1.80 0.49 14.31
C ALA A 74 0.87 1.72 14.11
N ALA A 75 1.14 2.81 14.83
CA ALA A 75 0.42 4.07 14.72
C ALA A 75 0.41 4.65 13.30
N MET A 76 1.46 4.41 12.50
CA MET A 76 1.51 4.87 11.11
C MET A 76 0.44 4.18 10.26
N PHE A 77 0.25 2.87 10.44
CA PHE A 77 -0.78 2.11 9.74
C PHE A 77 -2.18 2.58 10.14
N LEU A 78 -2.39 2.85 11.43
CA LEU A 78 -3.66 3.38 11.93
C LEU A 78 -3.96 4.76 11.32
N HIS A 79 -3.00 5.69 11.34
CA HIS A 79 -3.16 7.00 10.73
C HIS A 79 -3.47 6.93 9.23
N LEU A 80 -2.85 5.98 8.50
CA LEU A 80 -3.15 5.79 7.08
C LEU A 80 -4.60 5.36 6.87
N VAL A 81 -5.11 4.42 7.66
CA VAL A 81 -6.50 3.97 7.61
C VAL A 81 -7.46 5.09 8.00
N GLU A 82 -7.18 5.80 9.11
CA GLU A 82 -8.00 6.93 9.58
C GLU A 82 -8.00 8.11 8.60
N SER A 83 -6.95 8.25 7.79
CA SER A 83 -6.87 9.30 6.77
C SER A 83 -7.71 9.02 5.52
N LEU A 84 -8.18 7.79 5.31
CA LEU A 84 -8.84 7.38 4.08
C LEU A 84 -10.08 8.21 3.73
N PRO A 85 -11.03 8.50 4.65
CA PRO A 85 -12.22 9.29 4.31
C PRO A 85 -11.87 10.65 3.70
N ARG A 86 -10.95 11.38 4.35
CA ARG A 86 -10.47 12.69 3.88
C ARG A 86 -9.78 12.60 2.52
N ARG A 87 -8.97 11.55 2.29
CA ARG A 87 -8.28 11.35 1.01
C ARG A 87 -9.28 11.03 -0.10
N VAL A 88 -10.29 10.22 0.18
CA VAL A 88 -11.39 9.92 -0.75
C VAL A 88 -12.12 11.20 -1.14
N GLU A 89 -12.51 12.02 -0.16
CA GLU A 89 -13.15 13.32 -0.40
C GLU A 89 -12.28 14.22 -1.30
N ALA A 90 -11.00 14.38 -0.98
CA ALA A 90 -10.08 15.18 -1.77
C ALA A 90 -9.96 14.70 -3.23
N ALA A 91 -9.96 13.37 -3.46
CA ALA A 91 -9.91 12.80 -4.80
C ALA A 91 -11.23 12.91 -5.57
N ILE A 92 -12.37 12.96 -4.87
CA ILE A 92 -13.67 13.28 -5.49
C ILE A 92 -13.65 14.75 -5.94
N SER A 93 -13.27 15.67 -5.05
CA SER A 93 -13.21 17.10 -5.38
C SER A 93 -12.20 17.44 -6.47
N ALA A 94 -11.10 16.70 -6.59
CA ALA A 94 -10.10 16.92 -7.65
C ALA A 94 -10.55 16.45 -9.05
N LYS A 95 -11.67 15.72 -9.15
CA LYS A 95 -12.27 15.29 -10.41
C LYS A 95 -13.36 16.24 -10.92
N GLU A 96 -13.81 17.19 -10.09
CA GLU A 96 -14.73 18.28 -10.45
C GLU A 96 -13.95 19.49 -10.99
#